data_AF-A0A7S0MZS1-F1
#
_entry.id   AF-A0A7S0MZS1-F1
#
_cell.length_a   1.000
_cell.length_b   1.000
_cell.length_c   1.000
_cell.angle_alpha   90.00
_cell.angle_beta   90.00
_cell.angle_gamma   90.00
#
_symmetry.space_group_name_H-M   'P 1'
#
loop_
_entity.id
_entity.type
_entity.pdbx_description
1 polymer ?
#
loop_
_entity_poly.entity_id
_entity_poly.type
_entity_poly.pdbx_seq_one_letter_code
_entity_poly.pdbx_strand_id
1 'polypeptide(L)'
;MSTDLCNSSGQKDFNYYLTQTGMDKPEMMIDSRYLAPAVSSIGQSMPSSAGELACEQTTKRPSSPARFEEQNDEAKRLKAQDWKERTGTIRTDNNRGGGIILEHDGKRVLVSYNDLIPTTESCSYPRGQQWEELGKHSSRCLCHGKGPNSAESYEIESTIIKGASINGKQGARERSASCLRALAFLHRGIKTYHPKWDMYAGDVMLLLAGISLRSIGQIKVEAERRFWQVAQMFESKYQEWSMCGAAAAEPESHTGTVLCFAEGLVALRWMGVDIKGRMGLKSMWDGVRSALSDQIDLVDLIGFDPRLGKLPLTRRNNCNNCTSENEEGRTRCKYCGWMLRVRPQYEDMTDALVWCYILSELGIEMSCTNSAPTEEREDPVLMEHVLALYTQIYPYLPIERLGKDLFKQQCYCVTHLVLALSNYGRYRLPNRLFRAEWKFLHAELRTVLRMEDPELVGEFVDCLSILGAAEQSL
;
A
#
# COMPACT_ATOMS: atom_id res chain seq x y z
N MET A 1 -37.39 -16.39 -43.29
CA MET A 1 -36.73 -15.07 -43.47
C MET A 1 -35.89 -14.86 -42.21
N SER A 2 -34.63 -15.32 -42.14
CA SER A 2 -33.42 -14.77 -42.83
C SER A 2 -33.27 -13.30 -42.47
N THR A 3 -32.20 -12.76 -41.85
CA THR A 3 -30.80 -13.20 -41.71
C THR A 3 -30.08 -12.22 -40.74
N ASP A 4 -29.10 -12.71 -39.98
CA ASP A 4 -27.78 -12.14 -39.62
C ASP A 4 -27.56 -10.61 -39.44
N LEU A 5 -26.86 -10.21 -38.36
CA LEU A 5 -25.43 -9.80 -38.42
C LEU A 5 -24.85 -9.30 -37.06
N CYS A 6 -23.68 -9.88 -36.73
CA CYS A 6 -22.45 -9.30 -36.17
C CYS A 6 -22.22 -8.98 -34.67
N ASN A 7 -21.39 -9.86 -34.09
CA ASN A 7 -20.32 -9.64 -33.10
C ASN A 7 -19.39 -8.44 -33.38
N SER A 8 -18.94 -7.77 -32.31
CA SER A 8 -17.56 -7.28 -32.10
C SER A 8 -17.42 -6.84 -30.62
N SER A 9 -16.70 -7.55 -29.75
CA SER A 9 -15.24 -7.53 -29.52
C SER A 9 -14.62 -6.13 -29.37
N GLY A 10 -14.79 -5.49 -28.21
CA GLY A 10 -14.08 -4.27 -27.81
C GLY A 10 -12.84 -4.59 -26.95
N GLN A 11 -11.77 -5.05 -27.59
CA GLN A 11 -10.46 -5.19 -26.97
C GLN A 11 -9.41 -4.69 -27.97
N LYS A 12 -9.11 -3.40 -27.90
CA LYS A 12 -7.97 -2.70 -28.51
C LYS A 12 -8.16 -1.21 -28.19
N ASP A 13 -7.30 -0.67 -27.35
CA ASP A 13 -6.76 0.69 -27.43
C ASP A 13 -5.91 0.97 -26.18
N PHE A 14 -4.67 0.47 -26.20
CA PHE A 14 -3.63 0.86 -25.23
C PHE A 14 -2.24 0.99 -25.88
N ASN A 15 -2.16 1.06 -27.21
CA ASN A 15 -0.90 1.11 -27.97
C ASN A 15 -0.83 2.31 -28.92
N TYR A 16 -1.16 3.49 -28.43
CA TYR A 16 -0.81 4.75 -29.09
C TYR A 16 -0.23 5.68 -28.03
N TYR A 17 0.84 6.40 -28.38
CA TYR A 17 1.67 7.31 -27.56
C TYR A 17 3.00 6.75 -27.03
N LEU A 18 3.88 6.33 -27.95
CA LEU A 18 5.34 6.41 -27.76
C LEU A 18 6.02 6.86 -29.06
N THR A 19 5.59 8.00 -29.62
CA THR A 19 6.31 8.67 -30.72
C THR A 19 5.97 10.16 -30.75
N GLN A 20 6.59 10.95 -29.87
CA GLN A 20 6.83 12.38 -30.12
C GLN A 20 7.73 12.98 -29.02
N THR A 21 8.99 12.57 -28.98
CA THR A 21 10.08 13.48 -28.61
C THR A 21 11.26 13.18 -29.54
N GLY A 22 11.59 14.16 -30.38
CA GLY A 22 12.76 14.10 -31.23
C GLY A 22 14.01 14.18 -30.37
N MET A 23 14.65 13.04 -30.14
CA MET A 23 16.04 12.95 -29.71
C MET A 23 16.73 11.92 -30.60
N ASP A 24 17.89 12.32 -31.12
CA ASP A 24 18.72 11.57 -32.05
C ASP A 24 19.06 10.18 -31.51
N LYS A 25 18.96 9.18 -32.40
CA LYS A 25 19.30 7.77 -32.12
C LYS A 25 20.81 7.65 -31.87
N PRO A 26 21.27 7.01 -30.78
CA PRO A 26 22.55 6.34 -30.80
C PRO A 26 22.38 4.94 -31.41
N GLU A 27 23.13 4.66 -32.47
CA GLU A 27 23.36 3.32 -32.98
C GLU A 27 23.95 2.46 -31.87
N MET A 28 23.22 1.42 -31.45
CA MET A 28 23.76 0.39 -30.58
C MET A 28 23.92 -0.89 -31.39
N MET A 29 25.17 -1.22 -31.71
CA MET A 29 25.58 -2.50 -32.26
C MET A 29 25.12 -3.63 -31.34
N ILE A 30 24.32 -4.55 -31.88
CA ILE A 30 23.99 -5.82 -31.25
C ILE A 30 25.03 -6.84 -31.70
N ASP A 31 25.79 -7.38 -30.74
CA ASP A 31 26.76 -8.47 -30.91
C ASP A 31 26.00 -9.78 -31.19
N SER A 32 26.24 -10.36 -32.37
CA SER A 32 25.52 -11.48 -32.98
C SER A 32 25.97 -12.87 -32.50
N ARG A 33 26.53 -12.98 -31.29
CA ARG A 33 27.15 -14.23 -30.80
C ARG A 33 26.28 -15.21 -30.02
N TYR A 34 24.96 -15.05 -30.02
CA TYR A 34 24.05 -16.02 -29.40
C TYR A 34 22.87 -16.41 -30.30
N LEU A 35 23.17 -16.96 -31.49
CA LEU A 35 22.21 -17.74 -32.27
C LEU A 35 22.97 -18.90 -32.95
N ALA A 36 22.87 -20.10 -32.38
CA ALA A 36 23.26 -21.34 -33.05
C ALA A 36 21.99 -22.07 -33.52
N PRO A 37 21.87 -22.42 -34.81
CA PRO A 37 20.79 -23.27 -35.31
C PRO A 37 21.25 -24.72 -35.35
N ALA A 38 20.37 -25.65 -35.02
CA ALA A 38 20.52 -27.06 -35.35
C ALA A 38 19.37 -27.49 -36.25
N VAL A 39 19.68 -27.69 -37.53
CA VAL A 39 18.87 -28.43 -38.49
C VAL A 39 19.77 -29.52 -39.07
N SER A 40 19.38 -30.79 -38.93
CA SER A 40 19.11 -31.65 -40.09
C SER A 40 18.78 -33.09 -39.68
N SER A 41 17.85 -33.61 -40.46
CA SER A 41 17.21 -34.91 -40.52
C SER A 41 18.08 -36.02 -41.12
N ILE A 42 17.58 -37.27 -40.97
CA ILE A 42 17.73 -38.54 -41.75
C ILE A 42 17.87 -39.65 -40.68
N GLY A 43 17.16 -40.78 -40.63
CA GLY A 43 16.32 -41.50 -41.56
C GLY A 43 16.61 -43.01 -41.38
N GLN A 44 15.55 -43.81 -41.21
CA GLN A 44 15.43 -45.26 -41.49
C GLN A 44 15.86 -46.36 -40.46
N SER A 45 14.87 -47.23 -40.23
CA SER A 45 14.87 -48.71 -40.12
C SER A 45 15.61 -49.47 -39.00
N MET A 46 14.77 -50.16 -38.20
CA MET A 46 14.92 -51.47 -37.52
C MET A 46 15.65 -52.55 -38.39
N PRO A 47 16.34 -53.57 -37.81
CA PRO A 47 15.70 -54.58 -36.94
C PRO A 47 16.50 -55.19 -35.76
N SER A 48 15.70 -55.74 -34.83
CA SER A 48 15.92 -56.85 -33.88
C SER A 48 17.33 -57.39 -33.61
N SER A 49 17.72 -57.48 -32.33
CA SER A 49 18.06 -58.76 -31.68
C SER A 49 18.27 -58.59 -30.18
N ALA A 50 18.05 -59.71 -29.48
CA ALA A 50 17.97 -59.90 -28.04
C ALA A 50 19.28 -59.63 -27.28
N GLY A 51 19.15 -59.32 -26.00
CA GLY A 51 20.25 -59.24 -25.05
C GLY A 51 19.74 -58.91 -23.65
N GLU A 52 19.35 -59.96 -22.92
CA GLU A 52 19.11 -59.94 -21.47
C GLU A 52 20.36 -59.40 -20.74
N LEU A 53 20.17 -58.46 -19.82
CA LEU A 53 21.05 -58.24 -18.67
C LEU A 53 20.27 -57.49 -17.59
N ALA A 54 19.88 -58.24 -16.56
CA ALA A 54 19.25 -57.74 -15.35
C ALA A 54 20.25 -56.87 -14.56
N CYS A 55 19.84 -55.65 -14.23
CA CYS A 55 20.53 -54.78 -13.29
C CYS A 55 19.54 -54.42 -12.17
N GLU A 56 19.67 -55.06 -11.02
CA GLU A 56 18.95 -54.72 -9.80
C GLU A 56 19.40 -53.35 -9.30
N GLN A 57 18.59 -52.32 -9.54
CA GLN A 57 18.66 -51.07 -8.80
C GLN A 57 17.48 -51.00 -7.82
N THR A 58 17.78 -51.26 -6.55
CA THR A 58 16.87 -51.00 -5.42
C THR A 58 16.59 -49.51 -5.31
N THR A 59 15.43 -49.09 -5.81
CA THR A 59 14.87 -47.75 -5.54
C THR A 59 14.17 -47.78 -4.17
N LYS A 60 14.79 -47.18 -3.16
CA LYS A 60 14.12 -46.86 -1.89
C LYS A 60 13.05 -45.80 -2.17
N ARG A 61 11.78 -46.19 -2.08
CA ARG A 61 10.63 -45.27 -2.04
C ARG A 61 10.80 -44.27 -0.89
N PRO A 62 10.48 -42.97 -1.08
CA PRO A 62 10.42 -42.02 0.03
C PRO A 62 9.26 -42.40 0.96
N SER A 63 9.51 -42.27 2.26
CA SER A 63 8.52 -42.38 3.33
C SER A 63 7.36 -41.40 3.15
N SER A 64 6.19 -41.81 3.63
CA SER A 64 4.85 -41.24 3.45
C SER A 64 4.71 -39.71 3.48
N PRO A 65 3.75 -39.13 2.74
CA PRO A 65 3.40 -37.70 2.74
C PRO A 65 3.22 -37.07 4.12
N ALA A 66 2.71 -37.83 5.09
CA ALA A 66 2.48 -37.38 6.47
C ALA A 66 3.74 -36.84 7.16
N ARG A 67 4.92 -37.39 6.84
CA ARG A 67 6.18 -37.00 7.48
C ARG A 67 6.71 -35.65 6.96
N PHE A 68 6.27 -35.23 5.77
CA PHE A 68 6.65 -33.96 5.17
C PHE A 68 5.76 -32.81 5.65
N GLU A 69 4.47 -33.08 5.92
CA GLU A 69 3.56 -32.11 6.54
C GLU A 69 3.94 -31.82 8.00
N GLU A 70 4.28 -32.86 8.77
CA GLU A 70 4.69 -32.73 10.17
C GLU A 70 5.98 -31.90 10.33
N GLN A 71 6.97 -32.11 9.46
CA GLN A 71 8.21 -31.32 9.43
C GLN A 71 7.98 -29.86 9.04
N ASN A 72 6.99 -29.58 8.19
CA ASN A 72 6.66 -28.23 7.76
C ASN A 72 5.89 -27.47 8.85
N ASP A 73 5.02 -28.15 9.61
CA ASP A 73 4.29 -27.55 10.71
C ASP A 73 5.16 -27.33 11.95
N GLU A 74 6.14 -28.18 12.21
CA GLU A 74 7.16 -27.94 13.23
C GLU A 74 8.09 -26.77 12.87
N ALA A 75 8.49 -26.65 11.59
CA ALA A 75 9.25 -25.49 11.11
C ALA A 75 8.44 -24.17 11.19
N LYS A 76 7.11 -24.22 10.97
CA LYS A 76 6.23 -23.06 11.19
C LYS A 76 6.10 -22.71 12.67
N ARG A 77 5.94 -23.71 13.55
CA ARG A 77 5.88 -23.50 15.01
C ARG A 77 7.16 -22.89 15.57
N LEU A 78 8.32 -23.42 15.20
CA LEU A 78 9.62 -22.89 15.64
C LEU A 78 9.87 -21.47 15.14
N LYS A 79 9.43 -21.13 13.90
CA LYS A 79 9.51 -19.76 13.38
C LYS A 79 8.52 -18.81 14.06
N ALA A 80 7.29 -19.25 14.33
CA ALA A 80 6.31 -18.47 15.07
C ALA A 80 6.75 -18.21 16.52
N GLN A 81 7.43 -19.19 17.14
CA GLN A 81 8.01 -19.04 18.47
C GLN A 81 9.22 -18.10 18.49
N ASP A 82 10.17 -18.25 17.55
CA ASP A 82 11.31 -17.33 17.37
C ASP A 82 10.83 -15.89 17.09
N TRP A 83 9.71 -15.74 16.37
CA TRP A 83 9.09 -14.43 16.16
C TRP A 83 8.45 -13.88 17.44
N LYS A 84 7.65 -14.68 18.16
CA LYS A 84 7.00 -14.30 19.42
C LYS A 84 8.02 -13.90 20.50
N GLU A 85 9.17 -14.58 20.53
CA GLU A 85 10.31 -14.24 21.39
C GLU A 85 11.02 -12.95 20.96
N ARG A 86 11.01 -12.59 19.67
CA ARG A 86 11.65 -11.38 19.12
C ARG A 86 10.77 -10.13 19.14
N THR A 87 9.46 -10.27 18.93
CA THR A 87 8.52 -9.14 18.83
C THR A 87 7.79 -8.82 20.12
N GLY A 88 7.91 -9.68 21.14
CA GLY A 88 7.21 -9.51 22.40
C GLY A 88 5.74 -9.89 22.36
N THR A 89 5.10 -9.78 23.51
CA THR A 89 3.65 -10.00 23.66
C THR A 89 2.93 -8.67 23.43
N ILE A 90 2.09 -8.61 22.40
CA ILE A 90 1.16 -7.49 22.23
C ILE A 90 0.02 -7.71 23.24
N ARG A 91 -0.16 -6.76 24.17
CA ARG A 91 -1.31 -6.73 25.09
C ARG A 91 -2.03 -5.40 24.92
N THR A 92 -3.35 -5.46 24.76
CA THR A 92 -4.20 -4.28 24.71
C THR A 92 -4.50 -3.81 26.14
N ASP A 93 -4.50 -2.50 26.36
CA ASP A 93 -5.16 -1.90 27.52
C ASP A 93 -6.53 -1.39 27.06
N ASN A 94 -7.59 -2.09 27.47
CA ASN A 94 -8.95 -1.77 27.04
C ASN A 94 -9.52 -0.53 27.77
N ASN A 95 -8.77 0.06 28.71
CA ASN A 95 -9.22 1.23 29.46
C ASN A 95 -8.53 2.52 28.98
N ARG A 96 -9.18 3.19 28.02
CA ARG A 96 -8.95 4.57 27.54
C ARG A 96 -7.86 4.75 26.48
N GLY A 97 -8.32 4.88 25.24
CA GLY A 97 -7.56 5.44 24.13
C GLY A 97 -6.53 4.47 23.59
N GLY A 98 -6.93 3.70 22.58
CA GLY A 98 -6.13 2.65 21.94
C GLY A 98 -4.64 2.96 21.95
N GLY A 99 -3.87 2.02 22.44
CA GLY A 99 -2.42 2.07 22.45
C GLY A 99 -1.89 0.65 22.36
N ILE A 100 -0.81 0.48 21.60
CA ILE A 100 -0.15 -0.81 21.47
C ILE A 100 0.97 -0.83 22.52
N ILE A 101 0.90 -1.76 23.47
CA ILE A 101 2.04 -2.03 24.35
C ILE A 101 2.97 -2.99 23.60
N LEU A 102 4.14 -2.47 23.23
CA LEU A 102 5.24 -3.28 22.68
C LEU A 102 6.21 -3.60 23.82
N GLU A 103 6.34 -4.89 24.16
CA GLU A 103 7.29 -5.35 25.16
C GLU A 103 8.53 -5.95 24.49
N HIS A 104 9.71 -5.38 24.68
CA HIS A 104 10.96 -5.90 24.10
C HIS A 104 12.06 -5.82 25.16
N ASP A 105 12.79 -6.92 25.37
CA ASP A 105 13.85 -7.05 26.38
C ASP A 105 13.42 -6.63 27.81
N GLY A 106 12.19 -6.98 28.21
CA GLY A 106 11.63 -6.63 29.52
C GLY A 106 11.30 -5.14 29.70
N LYS A 107 11.39 -4.34 28.64
CA LYS A 107 10.96 -2.93 28.62
C LYS A 107 9.63 -2.82 27.90
N ARG A 108 8.67 -2.16 28.55
CA ARG A 108 7.34 -1.87 28.00
C ARG A 108 7.35 -0.47 27.39
N VAL A 109 7.02 -0.39 26.12
CA VAL A 109 6.79 0.89 25.42
C VAL A 109 5.30 0.94 25.10
N LEU A 110 4.58 1.82 25.79
CA LEU A 110 3.21 2.17 25.42
C LEU A 110 3.29 3.12 24.23
N VAL A 111 2.80 2.68 23.08
CA VAL A 111 2.58 3.55 21.92
C VAL A 111 1.10 3.90 21.94
N SER A 112 0.72 4.96 22.65
CA SER A 112 -0.65 5.45 22.60
C SER A 112 -0.90 6.14 21.25
N TYR A 113 -2.02 5.83 20.61
CA TYR A 113 -2.46 6.58 19.42
C TYR A 113 -2.72 8.06 19.74
N ASN A 114 -3.01 8.40 21.01
CA ASN A 114 -3.25 9.77 21.46
C ASN A 114 -1.96 10.57 21.73
N ASP A 115 -0.82 9.92 21.99
CA ASP A 115 0.46 10.62 22.19
C ASP A 115 1.04 11.20 20.88
N LEU A 116 0.39 10.92 19.75
CA LEU A 116 0.71 11.45 18.43
C LEU A 116 -0.22 12.59 17.97
N ILE A 117 -1.21 12.98 18.79
CA ILE A 117 -2.15 14.07 18.51
C ILE A 117 -2.19 15.00 19.74
N PRO A 118 -1.71 16.26 19.64
CA PRO A 118 -1.92 17.20 20.73
C PRO A 118 -3.41 17.55 20.78
N THR A 119 -4.11 17.10 21.81
CA THR A 119 -5.46 17.59 22.14
C THR A 119 -5.35 18.98 22.76
N THR A 120 -5.94 19.96 22.10
CA THR A 120 -6.13 21.30 22.66
C THR A 120 -7.37 21.29 23.54
N GLU A 121 -7.25 21.05 24.85
CA GLU A 121 -8.27 21.53 25.79
C GLU A 121 -7.81 21.60 27.27
N SER A 122 -7.89 22.82 27.79
CA SER A 122 -7.97 23.26 29.20
C SER A 122 -6.82 22.91 30.17
N CYS A 123 -5.98 23.92 30.37
CA CYS A 123 -5.03 24.04 31.47
C CYS A 123 -5.77 24.37 32.78
N SER A 124 -5.75 23.46 33.76
CA SER A 124 -5.91 23.82 35.17
C SER A 124 -5.21 22.79 36.08
N TYR A 125 -4.23 23.26 36.85
CA TYR A 125 -3.63 22.57 38.01
C TYR A 125 -3.36 23.64 39.08
N PRO A 126 -3.51 23.34 40.39
CA PRO A 126 -2.56 22.49 41.13
C PRO A 126 -3.23 21.61 42.24
N ARG A 127 -2.63 20.64 42.94
CA ARG A 127 -1.27 20.37 43.48
C ARG A 127 -1.12 18.86 43.78
N GLY A 128 0.13 18.35 43.78
CA GLY A 128 0.56 17.31 44.74
C GLY A 128 1.37 16.14 44.17
N GLN A 129 2.66 16.11 44.52
CA GLN A 129 3.62 14.99 44.53
C GLN A 129 4.43 14.65 43.25
N GLN A 130 5.67 15.17 43.29
CA GLN A 130 6.98 14.56 43.00
C GLN A 130 7.06 13.44 41.95
N TRP A 131 7.67 13.76 40.80
CA TRP A 131 8.74 12.96 40.17
C TRP A 131 9.71 13.92 39.46
N GLU A 132 10.88 14.14 40.06
CA GLU A 132 12.03 14.79 39.42
C GLU A 132 12.79 13.76 38.56
N GLU A 133 13.45 14.26 37.50
CA GLU A 133 14.44 13.58 36.62
C GLU A 133 14.06 13.14 35.18
N LEU A 134 13.20 13.85 34.46
CA LEU A 134 13.17 13.75 32.97
C LEU A 134 13.03 15.10 32.22
N GLY A 135 13.35 16.21 32.88
CA GLY A 135 13.13 17.57 32.35
C GLY A 135 14.37 18.31 31.86
N LYS A 136 15.23 17.71 31.02
CA LYS A 136 16.37 18.47 30.42
C LYS A 136 16.54 18.43 28.90
N HIS A 137 15.76 17.70 28.12
CA HIS A 137 15.85 17.79 26.64
C HIS A 137 14.52 17.53 25.91
N SER A 138 13.51 18.39 26.08
CA SER A 138 12.43 18.57 25.09
C SER A 138 11.51 19.73 25.47
N SER A 139 11.91 20.96 25.17
CA SER A 139 11.00 22.10 25.25
C SER A 139 11.16 22.99 24.02
N ARG A 140 10.48 22.61 22.93
CA ARG A 140 10.00 23.53 21.88
C ARG A 140 8.59 23.09 21.46
N CYS A 141 7.59 23.51 22.25
CA CYS A 141 6.19 23.49 21.83
C CYS A 141 5.98 24.55 20.73
N LEU A 142 5.47 24.15 19.56
CA LEU A 142 5.14 25.02 18.43
C LEU A 142 3.76 25.69 18.56
N CYS A 143 3.29 25.89 19.78
CA CYS A 143 1.89 26.25 20.05
C CYS A 143 1.62 27.77 20.20
N HIS A 144 2.61 28.65 20.05
CA HIS A 144 2.37 30.10 20.04
C HIS A 144 3.06 30.80 18.87
N GLY A 145 2.26 31.51 18.08
CA GLY A 145 2.66 32.23 16.88
C GLY A 145 3.74 33.29 17.13
N LYS A 146 4.93 32.97 16.65
CA LYS A 146 5.85 33.82 15.88
C LYS A 146 6.84 32.83 15.27
N GLY A 147 6.78 32.65 13.94
CA GLY A 147 7.79 31.85 13.25
C GLY A 147 9.19 32.36 13.58
N PRO A 148 10.23 31.51 13.57
CA PRO A 148 11.59 31.97 13.79
C PRO A 148 11.91 33.10 12.81
N ASN A 149 12.60 34.13 13.31
CA ASN A 149 13.15 35.19 12.47
C ASN A 149 13.84 34.54 11.27
N SER A 150 13.63 35.08 10.06
CA SER A 150 14.17 34.57 8.80
C SER A 150 15.70 34.36 8.79
N ALA A 151 16.41 34.90 9.78
CA ALA A 151 17.83 34.67 10.03
C ALA A 151 18.16 33.29 10.64
N GLU A 152 17.30 32.70 11.50
CA GLU A 152 17.57 31.40 12.13
C GLU A 152 17.25 30.21 11.20
N SER A 153 16.35 30.38 10.24
CA SER A 153 16.08 29.35 9.22
C SER A 153 17.29 29.11 8.30
N TYR A 154 18.18 30.09 8.15
CA TYR A 154 19.40 29.96 7.34
C TYR A 154 20.49 29.12 8.02
N GLU A 155 20.54 29.05 9.35
CA GLU A 155 21.56 28.23 10.05
C GLU A 155 21.20 26.74 10.09
N ILE A 156 19.91 26.40 10.13
CA ILE A 156 19.46 24.99 10.08
C ILE A 156 19.70 24.38 8.70
N GLU A 157 19.62 25.16 7.61
CA GLU A 157 20.00 24.70 6.26
C GLU A 157 21.49 24.34 6.14
N SER A 158 22.36 24.88 7.00
CA SER A 158 23.81 24.66 6.89
C SER A 158 24.32 23.39 7.60
N THR A 159 23.52 22.78 8.47
CA THR A 159 24.02 21.70 9.36
C THR A 159 23.51 20.30 8.96
N ILE A 160 22.42 20.20 8.19
CA ILE A 160 21.90 18.90 7.69
C ILE A 160 22.55 18.49 6.35
N ILE A 161 23.23 19.42 5.65
CA ILE A 161 23.85 19.18 4.33
C ILE A 161 25.38 19.30 4.43
N LYS A 162 26.03 18.56 5.33
CA LYS A 162 27.51 18.53 5.41
C LYS A 162 28.16 17.32 4.73
N GLY A 163 27.38 16.46 4.08
CA GLY A 163 27.89 15.31 3.30
C GLY A 163 27.91 15.49 1.78
N ALA A 164 27.35 16.57 1.23
CA ALA A 164 27.25 16.74 -0.21
C ALA A 164 28.49 17.44 -0.78
N SER A 165 29.37 16.64 -1.38
CA SER A 165 30.37 17.06 -2.38
C SER A 165 29.75 18.02 -3.41
N ILE A 166 30.61 18.76 -4.12
CA ILE A 166 30.39 19.94 -4.99
C ILE A 166 29.20 19.84 -6.00
N ASN A 167 28.58 18.67 -6.18
CA ASN A 167 27.33 18.45 -6.94
C ASN A 167 26.02 18.67 -6.13
N GLY A 168 26.08 18.95 -4.83
CA GLY A 168 24.89 19.01 -3.96
C GLY A 168 23.83 20.04 -4.39
N LYS A 169 24.26 21.23 -4.86
CA LYS A 169 23.33 22.27 -5.32
C LYS A 169 22.66 21.93 -6.65
N GLN A 170 23.38 21.28 -7.56
CA GLN A 170 22.82 20.86 -8.85
C GLN A 170 21.81 19.73 -8.65
N GLY A 171 22.16 18.71 -7.85
CA GLY A 171 21.24 17.62 -7.53
C GLY A 171 19.96 18.09 -6.83
N ALA A 172 20.06 19.04 -5.90
CA ALA A 172 18.89 19.63 -5.25
C ALA A 172 17.97 20.38 -6.24
N ARG A 173 18.54 21.10 -7.21
CA ARG A 173 17.78 21.79 -8.27
C ARG A 173 17.09 20.80 -9.20
N GLU A 174 17.79 19.75 -9.64
CA GLU A 174 17.24 18.72 -10.51
C GLU A 174 16.13 17.92 -9.84
N ARG A 175 16.27 17.59 -8.55
CA ARG A 175 15.20 16.98 -7.75
C ARG A 175 13.99 17.89 -7.67
N SER A 176 14.20 19.16 -7.29
CA SER A 176 13.11 20.13 -7.21
C SER A 176 12.38 20.30 -8.54
N ALA A 177 13.12 20.42 -9.65
CA ALA A 177 12.54 20.50 -10.97
C ALA A 177 11.76 19.24 -11.35
N SER A 178 12.23 18.06 -10.95
CA SER A 178 11.55 16.78 -11.20
C SER A 178 10.25 16.66 -10.40
N CYS A 179 10.26 17.04 -9.12
CA CYS A 179 9.06 17.09 -8.30
C CYS A 179 8.02 18.08 -8.87
N LEU A 180 8.45 19.26 -9.32
CA LEU A 180 7.55 20.23 -9.96
C LEU A 180 6.96 19.71 -11.27
N ARG A 181 7.73 18.96 -12.07
CA ARG A 181 7.19 18.28 -13.27
C ARG A 181 6.18 17.21 -12.90
N ALA A 182 6.42 16.42 -11.85
CA ALA A 182 5.48 15.41 -11.37
C ALA A 182 4.17 16.05 -10.87
N LEU A 183 4.24 17.13 -10.09
CA LEU A 183 3.06 17.90 -9.66
C LEU A 183 2.27 18.47 -10.84
N ALA A 184 2.98 18.99 -11.86
CA ALA A 184 2.35 19.47 -13.09
C ALA A 184 1.70 18.32 -13.90
N PHE A 185 2.31 17.14 -13.90
CA PHE A 185 1.76 15.94 -14.53
C PHE A 185 0.48 15.48 -13.82
N LEU A 186 0.49 15.35 -12.50
CA LEU A 186 -0.69 15.00 -11.70
C LEU A 186 -1.84 15.95 -12.05
N HIS A 187 -1.62 17.26 -11.93
CA HIS A 187 -2.64 18.26 -12.25
C HIS A 187 -3.09 18.25 -13.73
N ARG A 188 -2.24 17.88 -14.68
CA ARG A 188 -2.65 17.71 -16.08
C ARG A 188 -3.56 16.48 -16.24
N GLY A 189 -3.19 15.37 -15.61
CA GLY A 189 -4.00 14.15 -15.58
C GLY A 189 -5.42 14.45 -15.11
N ILE A 190 -5.57 15.20 -14.02
CA ILE A 190 -6.86 15.69 -13.50
C ILE A 190 -7.71 16.36 -14.59
N LYS A 191 -7.11 17.29 -15.34
CA LYS A 191 -7.83 18.04 -16.38
C LYS A 191 -8.17 17.20 -17.61
N THR A 192 -7.30 16.26 -17.97
CA THR A 192 -7.44 15.47 -19.19
C THR A 192 -8.32 14.24 -18.99
N TYR A 193 -8.31 13.63 -17.80
CA TYR A 193 -9.09 12.42 -17.47
C TYR A 193 -10.44 12.72 -16.83
N HIS A 194 -11.06 13.87 -17.18
CA HIS A 194 -12.36 14.32 -16.68
C HIS A 194 -13.45 13.24 -16.57
N PRO A 195 -13.63 12.28 -17.50
CA PRO A 195 -14.71 11.28 -17.38
C PRO A 195 -14.54 10.30 -16.21
N LYS A 196 -13.33 10.15 -15.65
CA LYS A 196 -13.08 9.34 -14.44
C LYS A 196 -12.66 10.18 -13.23
N TRP A 197 -12.87 11.49 -13.31
CA TRP A 197 -12.49 12.41 -12.24
C TRP A 197 -13.07 11.99 -10.90
N ASP A 198 -14.35 11.61 -10.91
CA ASP A 198 -15.12 11.24 -9.73
C ASP A 198 -14.57 9.97 -9.04
N MET A 199 -13.73 9.19 -9.72
CA MET A 199 -13.09 7.99 -9.16
C MET A 199 -11.72 8.24 -8.52
N TYR A 200 -11.01 9.31 -8.90
CA TYR A 200 -9.60 9.50 -8.53
C TYR A 200 -9.30 10.84 -7.84
N ALA A 201 -10.29 11.72 -7.73
CA ALA A 201 -10.08 13.04 -7.12
C ALA A 201 -9.60 12.93 -5.67
N GLY A 202 -10.18 12.01 -4.89
CA GLY A 202 -9.83 11.72 -3.50
C GLY A 202 -8.37 11.32 -3.33
N ASP A 203 -7.95 10.26 -4.01
CA ASP A 203 -6.56 9.80 -4.05
C ASP A 203 -5.59 10.93 -4.45
N VAL A 204 -5.88 11.68 -5.53
CA VAL A 204 -5.03 12.80 -5.94
C VAL A 204 -4.96 13.89 -4.85
N MET A 205 -6.05 14.15 -4.14
CA MET A 205 -6.03 15.05 -2.98
C MET A 205 -5.14 14.52 -1.87
N LEU A 206 -5.22 13.23 -1.52
CA LEU A 206 -4.35 12.59 -0.52
C LEU A 206 -2.88 12.72 -0.89
N LEU A 207 -2.53 12.42 -2.14
CA LEU A 207 -1.16 12.55 -2.65
C LEU A 207 -0.66 13.99 -2.54
N LEU A 208 -1.45 14.97 -2.98
CA LEU A 208 -1.08 16.39 -2.92
C LEU A 208 -0.96 16.90 -1.48
N ALA A 209 -1.86 16.49 -0.59
CA ALA A 209 -1.80 16.81 0.84
C ALA A 209 -0.54 16.20 1.47
N GLY A 210 -0.23 14.94 1.18
CA GLY A 210 0.98 14.26 1.64
C GLY A 210 2.25 14.97 1.16
N ILE A 211 2.34 15.32 -0.13
CA ILE A 211 3.48 16.07 -0.68
C ILE A 211 3.60 17.44 0.01
N SER A 212 2.50 18.17 0.17
CA SER A 212 2.47 19.47 0.84
C SER A 212 3.03 19.41 2.26
N LEU A 213 2.56 18.44 3.06
CA LEU A 213 2.94 18.29 4.45
C LEU A 213 4.40 17.86 4.64
N ARG A 214 4.98 17.11 3.68
CA ARG A 214 6.36 16.61 3.75
C ARG A 214 7.38 17.48 3.03
N SER A 215 6.95 18.41 2.19
CA SER A 215 7.83 19.25 1.37
C SER A 215 8.10 20.61 1.98
N ILE A 216 9.11 21.30 1.46
CA ILE A 216 9.44 22.69 1.79
C ILE A 216 9.60 23.53 0.52
N GLY A 217 9.65 24.85 0.67
CA GLY A 217 9.92 25.78 -0.41
C GLY A 217 8.90 25.70 -1.56
N GLN A 218 9.38 25.76 -2.81
CA GLN A 218 8.52 25.83 -3.99
C GLN A 218 7.67 24.57 -4.21
N ILE A 219 8.15 23.39 -3.83
CA ILE A 219 7.40 22.13 -3.98
C ILE A 219 6.15 22.17 -3.12
N LYS A 220 6.30 22.56 -1.85
CA LYS A 220 5.16 22.73 -0.94
C LYS A 220 4.14 23.73 -1.47
N VAL A 221 4.60 24.92 -1.85
CA VAL A 221 3.71 25.99 -2.37
C VAL A 221 2.94 25.49 -3.59
N GLU A 222 3.61 24.81 -4.52
CA GLU A 222 2.94 24.26 -5.70
C GLU A 222 1.97 23.14 -5.34
N ALA A 223 2.35 22.21 -4.46
CA ALA A 223 1.48 21.13 -4.00
C ALA A 223 0.22 21.65 -3.30
N GLU A 224 0.35 22.62 -2.38
CA GLU A 224 -0.77 23.30 -1.72
C GLU A 224 -1.68 23.99 -2.75
N ARG A 225 -1.09 24.72 -3.70
CA ARG A 225 -1.85 25.41 -4.74
C ARG A 225 -2.65 24.41 -5.59
N ARG A 226 -2.06 23.27 -5.97
CA ARG A 226 -2.77 22.22 -6.71
C ARG A 226 -3.82 21.53 -5.87
N PHE A 227 -3.52 21.24 -4.61
CA PHE A 227 -4.46 20.65 -3.67
C PHE A 227 -5.74 21.49 -3.60
N TRP A 228 -5.63 22.80 -3.40
CA TRP A 228 -6.81 23.67 -3.30
C TRP A 228 -7.58 23.82 -4.62
N GLN A 229 -6.90 23.75 -5.76
CA GLN A 229 -7.58 23.70 -7.07
C GLN A 229 -8.45 22.45 -7.20
N VAL A 230 -7.91 21.31 -6.77
CA VAL A 230 -8.62 20.03 -6.79
C VAL A 230 -9.75 20.02 -5.77
N ALA A 231 -9.49 20.47 -4.55
CA ALA A 231 -10.48 20.53 -3.47
C ALA A 231 -11.71 21.37 -3.86
N GLN A 232 -11.51 22.46 -4.60
CA GLN A 232 -12.63 23.26 -5.11
C GLN A 232 -13.51 22.48 -6.08
N MET A 233 -12.90 21.74 -7.01
CA MET A 233 -13.63 20.87 -7.96
C MET A 233 -14.35 19.74 -7.23
N PHE A 234 -13.69 19.15 -6.24
CA PHE A 234 -14.22 18.09 -5.38
C PHE A 234 -15.44 18.55 -4.59
N GLU A 235 -15.43 19.76 -4.02
CA GLU A 235 -16.58 20.32 -3.29
C GLU A 235 -17.79 20.56 -4.21
N SER A 236 -17.58 21.07 -5.43
CA SER A 236 -18.67 21.21 -6.42
C SER A 236 -19.30 19.86 -6.79
N LYS A 237 -18.47 18.82 -6.97
CA LYS A 237 -18.95 17.46 -7.24
C LYS A 237 -19.74 16.86 -6.11
N TYR A 238 -19.32 17.10 -4.88
CA TYR A 238 -20.12 16.67 -3.74
C TYR A 238 -21.47 17.40 -3.67
N GLN A 239 -21.52 18.69 -3.97
CA GLN A 239 -22.79 19.42 -4.00
C GLN A 239 -23.76 18.79 -5.01
N GLU A 240 -23.28 18.44 -6.21
CA GLU A 240 -24.03 17.67 -7.20
C GLU A 240 -24.56 16.34 -6.61
N TRP A 241 -23.68 15.54 -6.00
CA TRP A 241 -24.05 14.27 -5.37
C TRP A 241 -25.10 14.44 -4.25
N SER A 242 -24.92 15.46 -3.39
CA SER A 242 -25.82 15.73 -2.26
C SER A 242 -27.22 16.15 -2.69
N MET A 243 -27.34 16.88 -3.81
CA MET A 243 -28.64 17.32 -4.34
C MET A 243 -29.44 16.17 -4.95
N CYS A 244 -28.78 15.14 -5.46
CA CYS A 244 -29.44 13.92 -5.92
C CYS A 244 -30.06 13.13 -4.74
N GLY A 245 -29.67 13.45 -3.50
CA GLY A 245 -30.08 12.76 -2.29
C GLY A 245 -29.28 11.47 -2.09
N ALA A 246 -28.74 11.27 -0.89
CA ALA A 246 -28.01 10.05 -0.53
C ALA A 246 -28.84 8.76 -0.72
N ALA A 247 -30.17 8.88 -0.80
CA ALA A 247 -31.11 7.78 -1.05
C ALA A 247 -31.35 7.45 -2.53
N ALA A 248 -30.85 8.25 -3.48
CA ALA A 248 -30.99 7.98 -4.92
C ALA A 248 -29.77 7.26 -5.53
N ALA A 249 -28.69 7.11 -4.76
CA ALA A 249 -27.56 6.29 -5.16
C ALA A 249 -27.92 4.82 -4.89
N GLU A 250 -28.10 4.02 -5.94
CA GLU A 250 -28.06 2.57 -5.77
C GLU A 250 -26.67 2.22 -5.19
N PRO A 251 -26.59 1.58 -4.01
CA PRO A 251 -25.34 1.41 -3.26
C PRO A 251 -24.23 0.77 -4.09
N GLU A 252 -24.58 -0.23 -4.89
CA GLU A 252 -23.63 -1.02 -5.69
C GLU A 252 -23.01 -0.23 -6.86
N SER A 253 -23.69 0.78 -7.40
CA SER A 253 -23.19 1.55 -8.54
C SER A 253 -22.31 2.74 -8.14
N HIS A 254 -22.18 3.02 -6.83
CA HIS A 254 -21.55 4.24 -6.33
C HIS A 254 -20.42 4.03 -5.31
N THR A 255 -20.06 2.78 -4.97
CA THR A 255 -18.98 2.49 -4.01
C THR A 255 -17.70 3.27 -4.33
N GLY A 256 -17.22 3.25 -5.57
CA GLY A 256 -16.01 4.00 -5.97
C GLY A 256 -16.10 5.51 -5.70
N THR A 257 -17.27 6.11 -5.88
CA THR A 257 -17.50 7.54 -5.61
C THR A 257 -17.49 7.83 -4.10
N VAL A 258 -18.12 6.97 -3.29
CA VAL A 258 -18.13 7.10 -1.82
C VAL A 258 -16.71 6.99 -1.26
N LEU A 259 -15.94 6.03 -1.76
CA LEU A 259 -14.54 5.81 -1.41
C LEU A 259 -13.66 7.01 -1.78
N CYS A 260 -13.82 7.54 -3.00
CA CYS A 260 -13.17 8.78 -3.44
C CYS A 260 -13.52 9.97 -2.53
N PHE A 261 -14.78 10.10 -2.09
CA PHE A 261 -15.15 11.15 -1.14
C PHE A 261 -14.52 10.96 0.24
N ALA A 262 -14.41 9.72 0.74
CA ALA A 262 -13.74 9.41 2.00
C ALA A 262 -12.26 9.82 1.97
N GLU A 263 -11.54 9.48 0.90
CA GLU A 263 -10.15 9.89 0.67
C GLU A 263 -9.99 11.41 0.67
N GLY A 264 -10.84 12.13 -0.09
CA GLY A 264 -10.78 13.59 -0.16
C GLY A 264 -11.10 14.27 1.18
N LEU A 265 -11.99 13.70 1.98
CA LEU A 265 -12.25 14.15 3.36
C LEU A 265 -11.00 13.97 4.24
N VAL A 266 -10.32 12.81 4.19
CA VAL A 266 -9.07 12.62 4.93
C VAL A 266 -8.01 13.63 4.49
N ALA A 267 -7.88 13.88 3.19
CA ALA A 267 -6.93 14.86 2.66
C ALA A 267 -7.22 16.29 3.16
N LEU A 268 -8.49 16.69 3.22
CA LEU A 268 -8.92 17.97 3.82
C LEU A 268 -8.56 18.03 5.31
N ARG A 269 -8.79 16.95 6.06
CA ARG A 269 -8.43 16.85 7.48
C ARG A 269 -6.91 17.01 7.69
N TRP A 270 -6.10 16.34 6.86
CA TRP A 270 -4.64 16.47 6.87
C TRP A 270 -4.19 17.91 6.64
N MET A 271 -4.89 18.64 5.77
CA MET A 271 -4.65 20.06 5.50
C MET A 271 -5.23 21.00 6.56
N GLY A 272 -5.72 20.47 7.69
CA GLY A 272 -6.20 21.25 8.84
C GLY A 272 -7.62 21.80 8.67
N VAL A 273 -8.41 21.27 7.74
CA VAL A 273 -9.81 21.68 7.56
C VAL A 273 -10.67 21.01 8.63
N ASP A 274 -11.41 21.83 9.38
CA ASP A 274 -12.49 21.35 10.24
C ASP A 274 -13.71 20.92 9.41
N ILE A 275 -13.77 19.62 9.13
CA ILE A 275 -14.86 18.99 8.38
C ILE A 275 -16.20 19.17 9.10
N LYS A 276 -16.22 19.02 10.44
CA LYS A 276 -17.46 19.02 11.23
C LYS A 276 -18.00 20.43 11.46
N GLY A 277 -17.11 21.42 11.53
CA GLY A 277 -17.47 22.83 11.70
C GLY A 277 -17.97 23.53 10.42
N ARG A 278 -17.77 22.96 9.23
CA ARG A 278 -18.23 23.52 7.96
C ARG A 278 -19.47 22.78 7.47
N MET A 279 -20.64 23.44 7.43
CA MET A 279 -21.92 22.79 7.11
C MET A 279 -21.89 21.91 5.84
N GLY A 280 -21.29 22.39 4.74
CA GLY A 280 -21.19 21.62 3.50
C GLY A 280 -20.34 20.34 3.63
N LEU A 281 -19.19 20.42 4.30
CA LEU A 281 -18.30 19.27 4.53
C LEU A 281 -18.85 18.33 5.60
N LYS A 282 -19.59 18.85 6.59
CA LYS A 282 -20.27 18.02 7.58
C LYS A 282 -21.34 17.17 6.91
N SER A 283 -22.15 17.77 6.03
CA SER A 283 -23.13 17.02 5.21
C SER A 283 -22.43 15.94 4.39
N MET A 284 -21.25 16.24 3.81
CA MET A 284 -20.46 15.27 3.06
C MET A 284 -20.02 14.11 3.92
N TRP A 285 -19.44 14.40 5.07
CA TRP A 285 -19.03 13.39 6.02
C TRP A 285 -20.21 12.55 6.52
N ASP A 286 -21.36 13.16 6.83
CA ASP A 286 -22.57 12.44 7.25
C ASP A 286 -23.05 11.48 6.15
N GLY A 287 -23.04 11.91 4.89
CA GLY A 287 -23.41 11.08 3.74
C GLY A 287 -22.44 9.93 3.48
N VAL A 288 -21.14 10.21 3.49
CA VAL A 288 -20.08 9.18 3.36
C VAL A 288 -20.17 8.18 4.51
N ARG A 289 -20.35 8.67 5.74
CA ARG A 289 -20.51 7.83 6.93
C ARG A 289 -21.72 6.92 6.79
N SER A 290 -22.88 7.45 6.40
CA SER A 290 -24.09 6.63 6.26
C SER A 290 -23.94 5.59 5.15
N ALA A 291 -23.38 5.97 3.99
CA ALA A 291 -23.12 5.02 2.91
C ALA A 291 -22.17 3.88 3.36
N LEU A 292 -21.06 4.21 4.02
CA LEU A 292 -20.07 3.22 4.45
C LEU A 292 -20.54 2.40 5.66
N SER A 293 -21.25 2.99 6.62
CA SER A 293 -21.64 2.30 7.85
C SER A 293 -22.96 1.52 7.72
N ASP A 294 -23.88 2.00 6.88
CA ASP A 294 -25.25 1.48 6.83
C ASP A 294 -25.54 0.69 5.55
N GLN A 295 -24.77 0.88 4.46
CA GLN A 295 -25.09 0.32 3.14
C GLN A 295 -24.01 -0.61 2.59
N ILE A 296 -22.76 -0.44 3.00
CA ILE A 296 -21.62 -1.22 2.51
C ILE A 296 -21.17 -2.17 3.62
N ASP A 297 -21.18 -3.48 3.37
CA ASP A 297 -20.56 -4.42 4.29
C ASP A 297 -19.03 -4.28 4.19
N LEU A 298 -18.34 -4.21 5.33
CA LEU A 298 -16.88 -4.09 5.32
C LEU A 298 -16.22 -5.30 4.65
N VAL A 299 -16.76 -6.51 4.82
CA VAL A 299 -16.24 -7.71 4.18
C VAL A 299 -16.34 -7.59 2.66
N ASP A 300 -17.40 -6.96 2.14
CA ASP A 300 -17.54 -6.69 0.71
C ASP A 300 -16.56 -5.60 0.26
N LEU A 301 -16.28 -4.60 1.11
CA LEU A 301 -15.33 -3.53 0.82
C LEU A 301 -13.87 -4.01 0.77
N ILE A 302 -13.42 -4.79 1.75
CA ILE A 302 -12.02 -5.24 1.88
C ILE A 302 -11.79 -6.68 1.43
N GLY A 303 -12.84 -7.40 1.01
CA GLY A 303 -12.81 -8.76 0.46
C GLY A 303 -12.83 -9.90 1.49
N PHE A 304 -12.65 -9.63 2.79
CA PHE A 304 -12.63 -10.65 3.85
C PHE A 304 -12.88 -10.07 5.25
N ASP A 305 -13.14 -10.95 6.23
CA ASP A 305 -13.25 -10.56 7.65
C ASP A 305 -11.93 -10.86 8.41
N PRO A 306 -11.18 -9.81 8.84
CA PRO A 306 -9.92 -10.00 9.55
C PRO A 306 -10.09 -10.54 10.98
N ARG A 307 -11.28 -10.44 11.59
CA ARG A 307 -11.55 -10.94 12.95
C ARG A 307 -11.51 -12.45 13.03
N LEU A 308 -11.72 -13.13 11.90
CA LEU A 308 -11.62 -14.59 11.82
C LEU A 308 -10.19 -15.12 11.97
N GLY A 309 -9.18 -14.25 12.00
CA GLY A 309 -7.78 -14.65 12.15
C GLY A 309 -7.23 -15.48 10.97
N LYS A 310 -7.95 -15.49 9.85
CA LYS A 310 -7.61 -16.23 8.62
C LYS A 310 -7.20 -15.25 7.53
N LEU A 311 -6.03 -15.50 6.95
CA LEU A 311 -5.54 -14.73 5.82
C LEU A 311 -6.41 -15.01 4.57
N PRO A 312 -6.79 -13.97 3.79
CA PRO A 312 -7.45 -14.18 2.51
C PRO A 312 -6.47 -14.88 1.56
N LEU A 313 -6.99 -15.81 0.75
CA LEU A 313 -6.19 -16.63 -0.14
C LEU A 313 -6.64 -16.48 -1.59
N THR A 314 -5.68 -16.45 -2.52
CA THR A 314 -5.96 -16.43 -3.96
C THR A 314 -6.79 -17.64 -4.36
N ARG A 315 -7.71 -17.46 -5.32
CA ARG A 315 -8.43 -18.60 -5.89
C ARG A 315 -7.46 -19.53 -6.61
N ARG A 316 -7.61 -20.83 -6.40
CA ARG A 316 -6.71 -21.86 -6.97
C ARG A 316 -6.63 -21.80 -8.50
N ASN A 317 -7.68 -21.33 -9.16
CA ASN A 317 -7.77 -21.23 -10.61
C ASN A 317 -7.24 -19.90 -11.18
N ASN A 318 -6.89 -18.91 -10.34
CA ASN A 318 -6.33 -17.65 -10.79
C ASN A 318 -4.82 -17.76 -11.00
N CYS A 319 -4.34 -17.24 -12.13
CA CYS A 319 -2.91 -17.23 -12.43
C CYS A 319 -2.20 -16.03 -11.79
N ASN A 320 -1.41 -16.29 -10.75
CA ASN A 320 -0.57 -15.29 -10.06
C ASN A 320 0.48 -14.58 -10.94
N ASN A 321 0.62 -14.95 -12.22
CA ASN A 321 1.57 -14.32 -13.15
C ASN A 321 0.90 -13.44 -14.20
N CYS A 322 -0.27 -13.84 -14.71
CA CYS A 322 -0.95 -13.15 -15.81
C CYS A 322 -2.43 -12.87 -15.57
N THR A 323 -2.88 -12.97 -14.31
CA THR A 323 -4.26 -12.75 -13.80
C THR A 323 -5.37 -13.59 -14.42
N SER A 324 -5.08 -14.38 -15.45
CA SER A 324 -6.10 -15.15 -16.15
C SER A 324 -6.72 -16.22 -15.26
N GLU A 325 -8.05 -16.30 -15.30
CA GLU A 325 -8.81 -17.37 -14.67
C GLU A 325 -8.73 -18.66 -15.50
N ASN A 326 -8.63 -19.80 -14.82
CA ASN A 326 -8.52 -21.13 -15.43
C ASN A 326 -9.72 -22.00 -15.04
N GLU A 327 -9.90 -23.11 -15.75
CA GLU A 327 -10.84 -24.14 -15.27
C GLU A 327 -10.36 -24.73 -13.94
N GLU A 328 -11.31 -25.16 -13.11
CA GLU A 328 -11.02 -25.83 -11.84
C GLU A 328 -10.16 -27.09 -12.05
N GLY A 329 -9.32 -27.39 -11.07
CA GLY A 329 -8.45 -28.57 -11.07
C GLY A 329 -7.16 -28.43 -11.89
N ARG A 330 -6.99 -27.39 -12.72
CA ARG A 330 -5.72 -27.17 -13.44
C ARG A 330 -4.57 -26.86 -12.47
N THR A 331 -3.38 -27.37 -12.81
CA THR A 331 -2.14 -27.12 -12.06
C THR A 331 -1.23 -26.11 -12.74
N ARG A 332 -1.52 -25.76 -14.00
CA ARG A 332 -0.81 -24.76 -14.81
C ARG A 332 -1.79 -23.88 -15.54
N CYS A 333 -1.45 -22.60 -15.66
CA CYS A 333 -2.20 -21.62 -16.42
C CYS A 333 -2.23 -22.01 -17.90
N LYS A 334 -3.42 -22.00 -18.52
CA LYS A 334 -3.59 -22.34 -19.94
C LYS A 334 -3.00 -21.29 -20.89
N TYR A 335 -2.76 -20.07 -20.39
CA TYR A 335 -2.27 -18.94 -21.19
C TYR A 335 -0.75 -18.76 -21.09
N CYS A 336 -0.18 -18.76 -19.88
CA CYS A 336 1.25 -18.49 -19.69
C CYS A 336 2.06 -19.70 -19.15
N GLY A 337 1.41 -20.84 -18.90
CA GLY A 337 2.08 -22.05 -18.39
C GLY A 337 2.54 -22.01 -16.93
N TRP A 338 2.34 -20.89 -16.24
CA TRP A 338 2.70 -20.69 -14.83
C TRP A 338 1.99 -21.68 -13.91
N MET A 339 2.65 -22.12 -12.84
CA MET A 339 2.06 -23.06 -11.90
C MET A 339 1.00 -22.37 -11.03
N LEU A 340 -0.21 -22.92 -11.03
CA LEU A 340 -1.32 -22.41 -10.22
C LEU A 340 -1.15 -22.87 -8.78
N ARG A 341 -1.08 -21.90 -7.85
CA ARG A 341 -0.89 -22.13 -6.42
C ARG A 341 -1.70 -21.13 -5.63
N VAL A 342 -2.37 -21.63 -4.59
CA VAL A 342 -3.01 -20.81 -3.57
C VAL A 342 -1.93 -20.07 -2.79
N ARG A 343 -2.12 -18.77 -2.61
CA ARG A 343 -1.20 -17.86 -1.92
C ARG A 343 -1.99 -16.85 -1.10
N PRO A 344 -1.36 -16.10 -0.19
CA PRO A 344 -1.97 -14.89 0.36
C PRO A 344 -2.52 -14.01 -0.77
N GLN A 345 -3.75 -13.54 -0.60
CA GLN A 345 -4.35 -12.54 -1.47
C GLN A 345 -3.90 -11.16 -0.98
N TYR A 346 -2.80 -10.68 -1.54
CA TYR A 346 -2.14 -9.45 -1.08
C TYR A 346 -2.93 -8.17 -1.38
N GLU A 347 -3.75 -8.19 -2.43
CA GLU A 347 -4.64 -7.09 -2.80
C GLU A 347 -5.64 -6.80 -1.68
N ASP A 348 -6.43 -7.79 -1.27
CA ASP A 348 -7.37 -7.68 -0.14
C ASP A 348 -6.67 -7.19 1.15
N MET A 349 -5.46 -7.67 1.43
CA MET A 349 -4.67 -7.19 2.58
C MET A 349 -4.24 -5.73 2.44
N THR A 350 -3.96 -5.27 1.22
CA THR A 350 -3.63 -3.87 0.92
C THR A 350 -4.86 -2.99 1.13
N ASP A 351 -6.01 -3.41 0.59
CA ASP A 351 -7.29 -2.71 0.76
C ASP A 351 -7.69 -2.63 2.23
N ALA A 352 -7.51 -3.72 2.99
CA ALA A 352 -7.76 -3.72 4.42
C ALA A 352 -6.90 -2.70 5.17
N LEU A 353 -5.61 -2.56 4.81
CA LEU A 353 -4.73 -1.55 5.41
C LEU A 353 -5.16 -0.12 5.04
N VAL A 354 -5.48 0.13 3.78
CA VAL A 354 -5.93 1.45 3.29
C VAL A 354 -7.23 1.86 3.97
N TRP A 355 -8.25 1.02 3.88
CA TRP A 355 -9.59 1.36 4.33
C TRP A 355 -9.69 1.41 5.85
N CYS A 356 -9.05 0.49 6.59
CA CYS A 356 -9.02 0.60 8.05
C CYS A 356 -8.34 1.91 8.50
N TYR A 357 -7.29 2.35 7.80
CA TYR A 357 -6.64 3.62 8.09
C TYR A 357 -7.56 4.82 7.78
N ILE A 358 -8.13 4.89 6.58
CA ILE A 358 -9.01 6.01 6.16
C ILE A 358 -10.22 6.14 7.07
N LEU A 359 -10.89 5.02 7.37
CA LEU A 359 -12.08 5.02 8.23
C LEU A 359 -11.74 5.47 9.65
N SER A 360 -10.62 5.01 10.19
CA SER A 360 -10.10 5.45 11.48
C SER A 360 -9.80 6.96 11.48
N GLU A 361 -9.14 7.49 10.45
CA GLU A 361 -8.87 8.92 10.29
C GLU A 361 -10.15 9.75 10.15
N LEU A 362 -11.26 9.18 9.69
CA LEU A 362 -12.56 9.85 9.63
C LEU A 362 -13.41 9.65 10.90
N GLY A 363 -13.00 8.76 11.80
CA GLY A 363 -13.81 8.33 12.94
C GLY A 363 -15.12 7.65 12.49
N ILE A 364 -15.06 6.88 11.41
CA ILE A 364 -16.15 6.05 10.90
C ILE A 364 -15.89 4.63 11.37
N GLU A 365 -16.79 4.08 12.18
CA GLU A 365 -16.74 2.70 12.62
C GLU A 365 -17.58 1.84 11.67
N MET A 366 -17.00 0.74 11.17
CA MET A 366 -17.72 -0.22 10.34
C MET A 366 -17.88 -1.55 11.08
N SER A 367 -19.11 -2.05 11.11
CA SER A 367 -19.46 -3.38 11.62
C SER A 367 -19.65 -4.35 10.44
N CYS A 368 -19.15 -5.57 10.56
CA CYS A 368 -19.38 -6.65 9.59
C CYS A 368 -20.74 -7.32 9.85
N THR A 369 -21.85 -6.62 9.62
CA THR A 369 -23.15 -7.14 10.11
C THR A 369 -24.35 -6.73 9.26
N ASN A 370 -24.20 -6.31 8.00
CA ASN A 370 -25.40 -5.91 7.24
C ASN A 370 -26.35 -7.10 6.93
N SER A 371 -25.97 -8.33 7.29
CA SER A 371 -26.82 -9.53 7.23
C SER A 371 -27.12 -10.20 8.59
N ALA A 372 -26.62 -9.69 9.72
CA ALA A 372 -26.91 -10.24 11.05
C ALA A 372 -27.94 -9.37 11.81
N PRO A 373 -28.95 -9.96 12.46
CA PRO A 373 -29.96 -9.20 13.22
C PRO A 373 -29.32 -8.35 14.34
N THR A 374 -29.86 -7.15 14.54
CA THR A 374 -29.31 -6.03 15.34
C THR A 374 -28.96 -6.31 16.81
N GLU A 375 -29.31 -7.47 17.36
CA GLU A 375 -29.02 -7.84 18.74
C GLU A 375 -27.64 -8.50 18.93
N GLU A 376 -26.98 -8.92 17.83
CA GLU A 376 -25.62 -9.48 17.83
C GLU A 376 -24.68 -8.61 17.00
N ARG A 377 -24.68 -7.29 17.24
CA ARG A 377 -23.77 -6.39 16.52
C ARG A 377 -22.34 -6.68 16.96
N GLU A 378 -21.63 -7.44 16.13
CA GLU A 378 -20.26 -7.86 16.38
C GLU A 378 -19.31 -6.65 16.49
N ASP A 379 -18.20 -6.84 17.21
CA ASP A 379 -17.18 -5.83 17.42
C ASP A 379 -16.69 -5.22 16.08
N PRO A 380 -16.41 -3.90 16.04
CA PRO A 380 -15.94 -3.23 14.83
C PRO A 380 -14.61 -3.84 14.37
N VAL A 381 -14.38 -3.83 13.07
CA VAL A 381 -13.08 -4.21 12.53
C VAL A 381 -12.10 -3.06 12.76
N LEU A 382 -11.02 -3.38 13.47
CA LEU A 382 -9.95 -2.47 13.78
C LEU A 382 -8.69 -2.83 12.98
N MET A 383 -7.83 -1.83 12.78
CA MET A 383 -6.50 -1.99 12.17
C MET A 383 -5.70 -3.13 12.85
N GLU A 384 -5.85 -3.32 14.16
CA GLU A 384 -5.19 -4.39 14.90
C GLU A 384 -5.53 -5.81 14.40
N HIS A 385 -6.77 -6.04 13.95
CA HIS A 385 -7.17 -7.33 13.36
C HIS A 385 -6.40 -7.58 12.06
N VAL A 386 -6.24 -6.55 11.22
CA VAL A 386 -5.49 -6.62 9.96
C VAL A 386 -3.99 -6.84 10.25
N LEU A 387 -3.42 -6.11 11.20
CA LEU A 387 -2.01 -6.24 11.58
C LEU A 387 -1.68 -7.62 12.18
N ALA A 388 -2.60 -8.24 12.90
CA ALA A 388 -2.41 -9.60 13.42
C ALA A 388 -2.21 -10.63 12.30
N LEU A 389 -2.91 -10.47 11.17
CA LEU A 389 -2.78 -11.33 9.99
C LEU A 389 -1.47 -11.12 9.24
N TYR A 390 -0.87 -9.93 9.33
CA TYR A 390 0.35 -9.60 8.61
C TYR A 390 1.52 -10.54 8.98
N THR A 391 1.55 -11.04 10.22
CA THR A 391 2.55 -12.04 10.64
C THR A 391 2.50 -13.34 9.82
N GLN A 392 1.37 -13.64 9.19
CA GLN A 392 1.17 -14.83 8.34
C GLN A 392 1.64 -14.61 6.90
N ILE A 393 1.87 -13.35 6.50
CA ILE A 393 2.37 -12.98 5.16
C ILE A 393 3.88 -13.21 5.05
N TYR A 394 4.59 -13.16 6.17
CA TYR A 394 6.02 -13.41 6.23
C TYR A 394 6.36 -14.90 6.01
N PRO A 395 7.42 -15.26 5.24
CA PRO A 395 8.38 -14.38 4.56
C PRO A 395 7.94 -13.94 3.17
N TYR A 396 8.36 -12.73 2.77
CA TYR A 396 8.18 -12.20 1.42
C TYR A 396 8.94 -13.05 0.39
N LEU A 397 8.29 -13.28 -0.75
CA LEU A 397 8.82 -14.12 -1.82
C LEU A 397 9.25 -13.27 -3.02
N PRO A 398 10.34 -13.66 -3.72
CA PRO A 398 10.77 -12.97 -4.93
C PRO A 398 9.84 -13.30 -6.12
N ILE A 399 9.95 -12.49 -7.18
CA ILE A 399 9.07 -12.55 -8.36
C ILE A 399 9.02 -13.93 -9.01
N GLU A 400 10.12 -14.68 -9.02
CA GLU A 400 10.21 -16.01 -9.62
C GLU A 400 9.39 -17.07 -8.88
N ARG A 401 9.01 -16.81 -7.62
CA ARG A 401 8.24 -17.74 -6.78
C ARG A 401 6.75 -17.42 -6.70
N LEU A 402 6.37 -16.18 -7.02
CA LEU A 402 4.98 -15.71 -6.98
C LEU A 402 4.38 -15.64 -8.38
N GLY A 403 5.15 -15.12 -9.35
CA GLY A 403 4.62 -14.63 -10.62
C GLY A 403 4.57 -13.09 -10.59
N LYS A 404 4.63 -12.46 -11.77
CA LYS A 404 4.75 -11.00 -11.90
C LYS A 404 3.64 -10.25 -11.16
N ASP A 405 2.40 -10.67 -11.37
CA ASP A 405 1.22 -9.97 -10.86
C ASP A 405 1.11 -10.08 -9.34
N LEU A 406 1.14 -11.29 -8.78
CA LEU A 406 1.06 -11.48 -7.34
C LEU A 406 2.29 -10.91 -6.60
N PHE A 407 3.46 -10.88 -7.24
CA PHE A 407 4.62 -10.16 -6.72
C PHE A 407 4.37 -8.66 -6.64
N LYS A 408 3.77 -8.06 -7.68
CA LYS A 408 3.35 -6.65 -7.65
C LYS A 408 2.40 -6.37 -6.48
N GLN A 409 1.40 -7.23 -6.27
CA GLN A 409 0.47 -7.10 -5.14
C GLN A 409 1.17 -7.27 -3.78
N GLN A 410 2.13 -8.20 -3.64
CA GLN A 410 2.95 -8.30 -2.42
C GLN A 410 3.72 -7.01 -2.16
N CYS A 411 4.29 -6.40 -3.21
CA CYS A 411 5.00 -5.14 -3.09
C CYS A 411 4.10 -4.02 -2.57
N TYR A 412 2.89 -3.84 -3.11
CA TYR A 412 1.91 -2.88 -2.59
C TYR A 412 1.49 -3.18 -1.15
N CYS A 413 1.28 -4.45 -0.80
CA CYS A 413 0.93 -4.83 0.56
C CYS A 413 2.04 -4.45 1.57
N VAL A 414 3.31 -4.61 1.19
CA VAL A 414 4.45 -4.21 2.03
C VAL A 414 4.58 -2.70 2.14
N THR A 415 4.45 -1.97 1.04
CA THR A 415 4.55 -0.50 1.06
C THR A 415 3.38 0.10 1.85
N HIS A 416 2.16 -0.40 1.68
CA HIS A 416 0.98 0.09 2.40
C HIS A 416 1.00 -0.24 3.88
N LEU A 417 1.65 -1.32 4.32
CA LEU A 417 1.91 -1.52 5.74
C LEU A 417 2.75 -0.37 6.30
N VAL A 418 3.87 -0.06 5.63
CA VAL A 418 4.80 1.00 6.07
C VAL A 418 4.11 2.37 5.99
N LEU A 419 3.34 2.63 4.94
CA LEU A 419 2.60 3.89 4.78
C LEU A 419 1.53 4.04 5.87
N ALA A 420 0.64 3.06 6.06
CA ALA A 420 -0.41 3.14 7.09
C ALA A 420 0.18 3.38 8.49
N LEU A 421 1.21 2.62 8.88
CA LEU A 421 1.84 2.74 10.20
C LEU A 421 2.67 4.01 10.38
N SER A 422 3.15 4.61 9.30
CA SER A 422 3.86 5.90 9.32
C SER A 422 2.94 7.11 9.22
N ASN A 423 1.62 6.90 9.23
CA ASN A 423 0.63 7.93 8.93
C ASN A 423 0.94 8.57 7.56
N TYR A 424 1.05 7.70 6.55
CA TYR A 424 1.39 7.98 5.16
C TYR A 424 2.64 8.87 5.01
N GLY A 425 3.70 8.50 5.73
CA GLY A 425 5.00 9.15 5.70
C GLY A 425 5.13 10.40 6.57
N ARG A 426 4.11 10.75 7.38
CA ARG A 426 4.22 11.83 8.37
C ARG A 426 5.24 11.53 9.46
N TYR A 427 5.42 10.26 9.80
CA TYR A 427 6.35 9.82 10.83
C TYR A 427 7.44 8.92 10.27
N ARG A 428 8.67 9.08 10.78
CA ARG A 428 9.73 8.07 10.57
C ARG A 428 9.42 6.86 11.43
N LEU A 429 9.66 5.67 10.89
CA LEU A 429 9.50 4.42 11.62
C LEU A 429 10.87 3.87 12.02
N PRO A 430 11.01 3.31 13.24
CA PRO A 430 12.27 2.75 13.68
C PRO A 430 12.58 1.48 12.89
N ASN A 431 13.61 1.53 12.05
CA ASN A 431 14.06 0.43 11.18
C ASN A 431 14.15 -0.94 11.90
N ARG A 432 14.54 -0.94 13.18
CA ARG A 432 14.68 -2.15 13.99
C ARG A 432 13.39 -2.97 14.10
N LEU A 433 12.22 -2.32 14.03
CA LEU A 433 10.91 -2.99 14.09
C LEU A 433 10.46 -3.51 12.72
N PHE A 434 11.03 -2.99 11.63
CA PHE A 434 10.62 -3.24 10.24
C PHE A 434 11.78 -3.76 9.39
N ARG A 435 12.63 -4.62 9.98
CA ARG A 435 13.84 -5.13 9.32
C ARG A 435 13.51 -6.02 8.12
N ALA A 436 12.39 -6.73 8.16
CA ALA A 436 12.00 -7.63 7.08
C ALA A 436 11.56 -6.82 5.85
N GLU A 437 10.72 -5.82 6.08
CA GLU A 437 10.19 -4.87 5.11
C GLU A 437 11.33 -4.08 4.48
N TRP A 438 12.21 -3.49 5.31
CA TRP A 438 13.36 -2.73 4.80
C TRP A 438 14.27 -3.59 3.90
N LYS A 439 14.59 -4.82 4.32
CA LYS A 439 15.42 -5.74 3.53
C LYS A 439 14.75 -6.12 2.22
N PHE A 440 13.45 -6.39 2.25
CA PHE A 440 12.68 -6.73 1.06
C PHE A 440 12.63 -5.56 0.08
N LEU A 441 12.22 -4.38 0.53
CA LEU A 441 12.15 -3.17 -0.29
C LEU A 441 13.50 -2.85 -0.93
N HIS A 442 14.59 -2.92 -0.15
CA HIS A 442 15.94 -2.67 -0.66
C HIS A 442 16.39 -3.74 -1.67
N ALA A 443 16.11 -5.01 -1.43
CA ALA A 443 16.50 -6.10 -2.33
C ALA A 443 15.73 -6.05 -3.66
N GLU A 444 14.44 -5.70 -3.61
CA GLU A 444 13.54 -5.79 -4.76
C GLU A 444 13.36 -4.48 -5.54
N LEU A 445 13.93 -3.36 -5.09
CA LEU A 445 13.85 -2.07 -5.81
C LEU A 445 14.27 -2.18 -7.28
N ARG A 446 15.34 -2.95 -7.57
CA ARG A 446 15.77 -3.19 -8.97
C ARG A 446 14.78 -4.01 -9.79
N THR A 447 14.05 -4.92 -9.15
CA THR A 447 12.99 -5.69 -9.80
C THR A 447 11.83 -4.76 -10.15
N VAL A 448 11.39 -3.94 -9.20
CA VAL A 448 10.31 -2.96 -9.38
C VAL A 448 10.65 -1.92 -10.46
N LEU A 449 11.89 -1.42 -10.51
CA LEU A 449 12.36 -0.54 -11.59
C LEU A 449 12.21 -1.17 -12.98
N ARG A 450 12.51 -2.48 -13.10
CA ARG A 450 12.37 -3.22 -14.36
C ARG A 450 10.92 -3.55 -14.71
N MET A 451 10.00 -3.45 -13.74
CA MET A 451 8.57 -3.60 -14.01
C MET A 451 7.96 -2.35 -14.65
N GLU A 452 8.72 -1.25 -14.72
CA GLU A 452 8.28 0.04 -15.29
C GLU A 452 7.01 0.57 -14.61
N ASP A 453 6.93 0.35 -13.30
CA ASP A 453 5.82 0.77 -12.45
C ASP A 453 6.22 2.00 -11.63
N PRO A 454 6.02 3.23 -12.14
CA PRO A 454 6.53 4.44 -11.49
C PRO A 454 5.87 4.70 -10.13
N GLU A 455 4.63 4.27 -9.93
CA GLU A 455 3.92 4.36 -8.65
C GLU A 455 4.62 3.50 -7.60
N LEU A 456 4.81 2.21 -7.91
CA LEU A 456 5.45 1.29 -6.98
C LEU A 456 6.92 1.65 -6.71
N VAL A 457 7.64 2.16 -7.71
CA VAL A 457 8.99 2.72 -7.49
C VAL A 457 8.94 3.87 -6.50
N GLY A 458 7.98 4.79 -6.65
CA GLY A 458 7.78 5.92 -5.74
C GLY A 458 7.52 5.45 -4.31
N GLU A 459 6.61 4.50 -4.13
CA GLU A 459 6.31 3.93 -2.82
C GLU A 459 7.50 3.24 -2.18
N PHE A 460 8.32 2.51 -2.95
CA PHE A 460 9.53 1.87 -2.43
C PHE A 460 10.51 2.91 -1.89
N VAL A 461 10.75 3.98 -2.66
CA VAL A 461 11.65 5.07 -2.26
C VAL A 461 11.12 5.78 -1.01
N ASP A 462 9.82 6.09 -0.97
CA ASP A 462 9.18 6.71 0.19
C ASP A 462 9.26 5.81 1.43
N CYS A 463 8.95 4.52 1.29
CA CYS A 463 9.02 3.56 2.40
C CYS A 463 10.44 3.35 2.91
N LEU A 464 11.43 3.22 2.03
CA LEU A 464 12.83 3.11 2.45
C LEU A 464 13.29 4.37 3.19
N SER A 465 12.88 5.55 2.71
CA SER A 465 13.12 6.82 3.40
C SER A 465 12.47 6.82 4.79
N ILE A 466 11.17 6.46 4.90
CA ILE A 466 10.42 6.35 6.16
C ILE A 466 11.14 5.42 7.16
N LEU A 467 11.73 4.33 6.66
CA LEU A 467 12.49 3.35 7.42
C LEU A 467 13.96 3.73 7.66
N GLY A 468 14.34 4.97 7.35
CA GLY A 468 15.65 5.54 7.69
C GLY A 468 16.78 5.23 6.72
N ALA A 469 16.48 4.85 5.47
CA ALA A 469 17.51 4.82 4.43
C ALA A 469 18.10 6.22 4.24
N ALA A 470 19.43 6.32 4.18
CA ALA A 470 20.08 7.57 3.88
C ALA A 470 19.79 7.95 2.42
N GLU A 471 19.67 9.25 2.12
CA GLU A 471 19.48 9.72 0.73
C GLU A 471 20.57 9.24 -0.23
N GLN A 472 21.76 8.91 0.28
CA GLN A 472 22.90 8.42 -0.50
C GLN A 472 22.85 6.91 -0.79
N SER A 473 21.96 6.18 -0.09
CA SER A 473 21.78 4.73 -0.22
C SER A 473 20.58 4.34 -1.08
N LEU A 474 19.78 5.33 -1.49
CA LEU A 474 18.67 5.23 -2.45
C LEU A 474 19.17 5.64 -3.83
#